data_AF-A0A6B3CVZ0-F1
#
_entry.id   AF-A0A6B3CVZ0-F1
#
_cell.length_a   1.000
_cell.length_b   1.000
_cell.length_c   1.000
_cell.angle_alpha   90.00
_cell.angle_beta   90.00
_cell.angle_gamma   90.00
#
_symmetry.space_group_name_H-M   'P 1'
#
loop_
_entity.id
_entity.type
_entity.pdbx_description
1 polymer ?
#
loop_
_entity_poly.entity_id
_entity_poly.type
_entity_poly.pdbx_seq_one_letter_code
_entity_poly.pdbx_strand_id
1 'polypeptide(L)'
;MDHRTGPRLTADLCHPHRDALDGHAPHQPDPGRGHRVITEKVHDIWARELDLESFGDDDDFFLLGGHSLLMVRLQAELLDAFGIEVPMDELFERSTVHLLSAYLMEQVDDPAGPAGEVPCETRPPSRA
;
A
#
# COMPACT_ATOMS: atom_id res chain seq x y z
N MET A 1 -58.63 -3.89 46.44
CA MET A 1 -58.65 -5.37 46.57
C MET A 1 -59.31 -5.87 45.30
N ASP A 2 -58.70 -6.51 44.29
CA ASP A 2 -57.45 -7.26 44.07
C ASP A 2 -57.04 -7.02 42.58
N HIS A 3 -55.80 -6.67 42.25
CA HIS A 3 -54.62 -7.51 41.95
C HIS A 3 -54.60 -8.26 40.59
N ARG A 4 -53.61 -7.83 39.77
CA ARG A 4 -52.78 -8.56 38.77
C ARG A 4 -53.51 -9.36 37.67
N THR A 5 -53.15 -9.21 36.39
CA THR A 5 -51.94 -9.84 35.79
C THR A 5 -51.84 -9.40 34.31
N GLY A 6 -50.69 -8.88 33.85
CA GLY A 6 -50.38 -8.71 32.42
C GLY A 6 -50.08 -10.07 31.73
N PRO A 7 -49.40 -10.17 30.57
CA PRO A 7 -48.68 -9.12 29.84
C PRO A 7 -48.75 -9.25 28.29
N ARG A 8 -47.93 -8.41 27.62
CA ARG A 8 -47.24 -8.63 26.32
C ARG A 8 -47.84 -7.96 25.09
N LEU A 9 -47.25 -6.80 24.81
CA LEU A 9 -47.09 -6.24 23.47
C LEU A 9 -46.58 -7.31 22.49
N THR A 10 -47.29 -7.49 21.38
CA THR A 10 -46.67 -7.87 20.12
C THR A 10 -46.87 -6.71 19.16
N ALA A 11 -45.94 -5.77 19.22
CA ALA A 11 -45.68 -4.86 18.13
C ALA A 11 -45.15 -5.69 16.96
N ASP A 12 -46.01 -6.04 16.02
CA ASP A 12 -45.60 -6.57 14.73
C ASP A 12 -45.88 -5.48 13.68
N LEU A 13 -45.03 -4.45 13.70
CA LEU A 13 -44.85 -3.58 12.54
C LEU A 13 -43.93 -4.32 11.57
N CYS A 14 -44.51 -5.17 10.73
CA CYS A 14 -43.82 -5.68 9.55
C CYS A 14 -43.73 -4.56 8.50
N HIS A 15 -42.58 -3.88 8.45
CA HIS A 15 -42.20 -2.93 7.38
C HIS A 15 -40.77 -3.16 6.86
N PRO A 16 -40.50 -4.17 6.02
CA PRO A 16 -39.24 -4.17 5.28
C PRO A 16 -39.51 -4.18 3.78
N HIS A 17 -39.48 -3.00 3.18
CA HIS A 17 -38.63 -2.83 2.00
C HIS A 17 -38.11 -1.38 2.00
N ARG A 18 -37.09 -1.15 2.83
CA ARG A 18 -36.22 0.00 2.68
C ARG A 18 -35.70 -0.01 1.24
N ASP A 19 -35.95 1.09 0.55
CA ASP A 19 -35.22 1.55 -0.62
C ASP A 19 -33.83 0.94 -0.67
N ALA A 20 -33.61 0.09 -1.67
CA ALA A 20 -32.31 -0.44 -1.99
C ALA A 20 -31.46 0.73 -2.49
N LEU A 21 -30.74 1.34 -1.55
CA LEU A 21 -29.38 1.87 -1.70
C LEU A 21 -29.06 2.36 -3.12
N ASP A 22 -29.49 3.58 -3.42
CA ASP A 22 -28.58 4.45 -4.17
C ASP A 22 -27.36 4.66 -3.26
N GLY A 23 -26.25 4.02 -3.61
CA GLY A 23 -25.11 3.87 -2.73
C GLY A 23 -23.81 3.57 -3.46
N HIS A 24 -23.71 3.96 -4.75
CA HIS A 24 -22.40 4.23 -5.33
C HIS A 24 -21.89 5.50 -4.63
N ALA A 25 -21.39 5.32 -3.40
CA ALA A 25 -20.74 6.37 -2.65
C ALA A 25 -19.76 7.06 -3.60
N PRO A 26 -19.79 8.40 -3.72
CA PRO A 26 -18.87 9.10 -4.60
C PRO A 26 -17.47 8.63 -4.25
N HIS A 27 -16.67 8.34 -5.28
CA HIS A 27 -15.23 8.13 -5.21
C HIS A 27 -14.61 9.38 -4.58
N GLN A 28 -14.70 9.51 -3.26
CA GLN A 28 -13.94 10.49 -2.53
C GLN A 28 -12.49 10.06 -2.73
N PRO A 29 -11.61 10.93 -3.26
CA PRO A 29 -10.19 10.63 -3.28
C PRO A 29 -9.78 10.43 -1.82
N ASP A 30 -9.60 9.18 -1.43
CA ASP A 30 -9.15 8.81 -0.10
C ASP A 30 -7.79 9.50 0.13
N PRO A 31 -7.64 10.34 1.16
CA PRO A 31 -6.40 11.09 1.39
C PRO A 31 -5.20 10.15 1.65
N GLY A 32 -5.43 8.86 1.91
CA GLY A 32 -4.40 7.83 1.99
C GLY A 32 -4.15 7.06 0.69
N ARG A 33 -4.86 7.37 -0.41
CA ARG A 33 -4.70 6.67 -1.71
C ARG A 33 -3.28 6.81 -2.24
N GLY A 34 -2.72 8.01 -2.22
CA GLY A 34 -1.35 8.27 -2.68
C GLY A 34 -0.33 7.47 -1.87
N HIS A 35 -0.46 7.51 -0.54
CA HIS A 35 0.40 6.75 0.38
C HIS A 35 0.34 5.26 0.09
N ARG A 36 -0.87 4.70 -0.02
CA ARG A 36 -1.06 3.28 -0.29
C ARG A 36 -0.45 2.85 -1.62
N VAL A 37 -0.65 3.62 -2.69
CA VAL A 37 -0.09 3.31 -4.02
C VAL A 37 1.44 3.33 -3.99
N ILE A 38 2.05 4.29 -3.29
CA ILE A 38 3.50 4.36 -3.10
C ILE A 38 3.98 3.17 -2.25
N THR A 39 3.35 2.92 -1.11
CA THR A 39 3.69 1.80 -0.21
C THR A 39 3.63 0.46 -0.92
N GLU A 40 2.54 0.19 -1.66
CA GLU A 40 2.38 -1.05 -2.43
C GLU A 40 3.48 -1.20 -3.49
N LYS A 41 3.80 -0.13 -4.25
CA LYS A 41 4.91 -0.15 -5.22
C LYS A 41 6.27 -0.40 -4.56
N VAL A 42 6.56 0.27 -3.46
CA VAL A 42 7.82 0.08 -2.71
C VAL A 42 7.91 -1.36 -2.21
N HIS A 43 6.80 -1.91 -1.71
CA HIS A 43 6.71 -3.29 -1.25
C HIS A 43 7.01 -4.29 -2.37
N ASP A 44 6.41 -4.10 -3.55
CA ASP A 44 6.66 -4.88 -4.76
C ASP A 44 8.14 -4.89 -5.15
N ILE A 45 8.79 -3.72 -5.17
CA ILE A 45 10.21 -3.59 -5.54
C ILE A 45 11.09 -4.32 -4.51
N TRP A 46 10.84 -4.11 -3.22
CA TRP A 46 11.60 -4.75 -2.14
C TRP A 46 11.44 -6.27 -2.12
N ALA A 47 10.21 -6.76 -2.28
CA ALA A 47 9.92 -8.18 -2.34
C ALA A 47 10.73 -8.86 -3.47
N ARG A 48 10.85 -8.20 -4.63
CA ARG A 48 11.62 -8.69 -5.78
C ARG A 48 13.13 -8.67 -5.53
N GLU A 49 13.66 -7.62 -4.93
CA GLU A 49 15.10 -7.50 -4.66
C GLU A 49 15.57 -8.43 -3.53
N LEU A 50 14.72 -8.68 -2.53
CA LEU A 50 15.03 -9.54 -1.38
C LEU A 50 14.57 -11.00 -1.56
N ASP A 51 13.84 -11.32 -2.64
CA ASP A 51 13.23 -12.65 -2.89
C ASP A 51 12.31 -13.08 -1.72
N LEU A 52 11.47 -12.17 -1.25
CA LEU A 52 10.55 -12.38 -0.12
C LEU A 52 9.10 -12.44 -0.59
N GLU A 53 8.31 -13.35 0.00
CA GLU A 53 6.87 -13.45 -0.31
C GLU A 53 6.05 -12.33 0.35
N SER A 54 6.42 -11.91 1.56
CA SER A 54 5.80 -10.81 2.30
C SER A 54 6.67 -10.38 3.48
N PHE A 55 6.62 -9.10 3.83
CA PHE A 55 7.27 -8.50 5.00
C PHE A 55 6.43 -7.29 5.47
N GLY A 56 6.66 -6.81 6.68
CA GLY A 56 5.93 -5.69 7.27
C GLY A 56 6.45 -4.32 6.83
N ASP A 57 5.62 -3.29 6.98
CA ASP A 57 5.97 -1.91 6.59
C ASP A 57 7.13 -1.32 7.40
N ASP A 58 7.32 -1.80 8.62
CA ASP A 58 8.37 -1.36 9.56
C ASP A 58 9.57 -2.31 9.59
N ASP A 59 9.58 -3.35 8.76
CA ASP A 59 10.73 -4.25 8.68
C ASP A 59 11.91 -3.55 8.02
N ASP A 60 13.05 -3.61 8.70
CA ASP A 60 14.29 -2.99 8.25
C ASP A 60 14.92 -3.81 7.12
N PHE A 61 15.25 -3.13 6.03
CA PHE A 61 15.85 -3.71 4.83
C PHE A 61 17.08 -4.56 5.13
N PHE A 62 17.95 -4.12 6.03
CA PHE A 62 19.17 -4.84 6.38
C PHE A 62 18.87 -6.04 7.28
N LEU A 63 17.86 -5.96 8.13
CA LEU A 63 17.39 -7.11 8.93
C LEU A 63 16.74 -8.19 8.07
N LEU A 64 16.10 -7.80 6.96
CA LEU A 64 15.54 -8.72 5.96
C LEU A 64 16.61 -9.39 5.07
N GLY A 65 17.89 -9.04 5.22
CA GLY A 65 19.00 -9.58 4.43
C GLY A 65 19.46 -8.67 3.28
N GLY A 66 18.95 -7.44 3.23
CA GLY A 66 19.36 -6.41 2.30
C GLY A 66 20.81 -5.99 2.50
N HIS A 67 21.47 -5.61 1.40
CA HIS A 67 22.86 -5.17 1.41
C HIS A 67 23.10 -4.06 0.38
N SER A 68 24.28 -3.43 0.41
CA SER A 68 24.60 -2.24 -0.39
C SER A 68 24.29 -2.41 -1.88
N LEU A 69 24.65 -3.55 -2.48
CA LEU A 69 24.36 -3.81 -3.90
C LEU A 69 22.84 -3.91 -4.18
N LEU A 70 22.04 -4.48 -3.28
CA LEU A 70 20.58 -4.49 -3.43
C LEU A 70 20.01 -3.10 -3.24
N MET A 71 20.56 -2.29 -2.33
CA MET A 71 20.13 -0.92 -2.12
C MET A 71 20.42 -0.02 -3.34
N VAL A 72 21.53 -0.25 -4.05
CA VAL A 72 21.82 0.43 -5.33
C VAL A 72 20.84 0.02 -6.43
N ARG A 73 20.45 -1.27 -6.49
CA ARG A 73 19.41 -1.73 -7.43
C ARG A 73 18.06 -1.11 -7.10
N LEU A 74 17.71 -1.11 -5.81
CA LEU A 74 16.53 -0.45 -5.29
C LEU A 74 16.48 1.01 -5.71
N GLN A 75 17.57 1.76 -5.54
CA GLN A 75 17.68 3.16 -5.97
C GLN A 75 17.34 3.33 -7.46
N ALA A 76 17.87 2.46 -8.32
CA ALA A 76 17.61 2.50 -9.76
C ALA A 76 16.13 2.19 -10.07
N GLU A 77 15.54 1.20 -9.40
CA GLU A 77 14.12 0.84 -9.56
C GLU A 77 13.19 1.96 -9.05
N LEU A 78 13.54 2.65 -7.96
CA LEU A 78 12.78 3.81 -7.47
C LEU A 78 12.83 4.97 -8.48
N LEU A 79 13.99 5.23 -9.06
CA LEU A 79 14.16 6.23 -10.11
C LEU A 79 13.32 5.89 -11.34
N ASP A 80 13.28 4.63 -11.77
CA ASP A 80 12.45 4.19 -12.89
C ASP A 80 10.95 4.26 -12.57
N ALA A 81 10.54 3.79 -11.38
CA ALA A 81 9.15 3.67 -11.00
C ALA A 81 8.48 5.01 -10.64
N PHE A 82 9.24 5.95 -10.07
CA PHE A 82 8.73 7.23 -9.55
C PHE A 82 9.35 8.45 -10.23
N GLY A 83 10.41 8.29 -11.01
CA GLY A 83 11.13 9.41 -11.63
C GLY A 83 12.00 10.22 -10.67
N ILE A 84 12.27 9.68 -9.46
CA ILE A 84 12.97 10.39 -8.38
C ILE A 84 14.23 9.63 -7.99
N GLU A 85 15.35 10.33 -8.01
CA GLU A 85 16.61 9.81 -7.48
C GLU A 85 16.63 10.01 -5.96
N VAL A 86 16.49 8.91 -5.21
CA VAL A 86 16.60 8.94 -3.75
C VAL A 86 18.08 8.89 -3.37
N PRO A 87 18.61 9.87 -2.59
CA PRO A 87 20.00 9.84 -2.14
C PRO A 87 20.30 8.57 -1.32
N MET A 88 21.53 8.08 -1.44
CA MET A 88 21.94 6.87 -0.74
C MET A 88 21.81 7.03 0.78
N ASP A 89 22.20 8.18 1.34
CA ASP A 89 22.03 8.49 2.77
C ASP A 89 20.57 8.37 3.24
N GLU A 90 19.60 8.84 2.44
CA GLU A 90 18.17 8.74 2.75
C GLU A 90 17.68 7.29 2.72
N LEU A 91 18.17 6.45 1.79
CA LEU A 91 17.83 5.03 1.75
C LEU A 91 18.36 4.27 2.97
N PHE A 92 19.55 4.63 3.46
CA PHE A 92 20.11 4.06 4.69
C PHE A 92 19.37 4.55 5.95
N GLU A 93 18.98 5.82 6.00
CA GLU A 93 18.23 6.38 7.13
C GLU A 93 16.78 5.88 7.16
N ARG A 94 16.16 5.72 5.99
CA ARG A 94 14.79 5.27 5.78
C ARG A 94 14.77 3.83 5.32
N SER A 95 15.46 2.98 6.07
CA SER A 95 15.61 1.55 5.81
C SER A 95 14.34 0.73 6.05
N THR A 96 13.15 1.36 6.11
CA THR A 96 11.84 0.67 6.18
C THR A 96 10.89 1.21 5.12
N VAL A 97 9.93 0.40 4.68
CA VAL A 97 8.93 0.81 3.69
C VAL A 97 8.11 1.98 4.20
N HIS A 98 7.76 2.01 5.49
CA HIS A 98 7.00 3.10 6.09
C HIS A 98 7.72 4.44 5.95
N LEU A 99 9.01 4.49 6.32
CA LEU A 99 9.80 5.72 6.27
C LEU A 99 10.10 6.16 4.83
N LEU A 100 10.38 5.21 3.94
CA LEU A 100 10.65 5.48 2.54
C LEU A 100 9.39 5.94 1.79
N SER A 101 8.24 5.32 2.06
CA SER A 101 6.96 5.71 1.46
C SER A 101 6.54 7.11 1.87
N ALA A 102 6.74 7.46 3.15
CA ALA A 102 6.48 8.80 3.65
C ALA A 102 7.35 9.85 2.94
N TYR A 103 8.65 9.57 2.76
CA TYR A 103 9.56 10.43 2.02
C TYR A 103 9.16 10.59 0.55
N LEU A 104 8.82 9.49 -0.11
CA LEU A 104 8.39 9.51 -1.51
C LEU A 104 7.08 10.28 -1.69
N MET A 105 6.15 10.25 -0.72
CA MET A 105 4.94 11.08 -0.79
C MET A 105 5.22 12.58 -0.83
N GLU A 106 6.31 13.03 -0.22
CA GLU A 106 6.70 14.44 -0.22
C GLU A 106 7.34 14.85 -1.55
N GLN A 107 7.87 13.88 -2.29
CA GLN A 107 8.69 14.10 -3.48
C GLN A 107 7.95 13.77 -4.80
N VAL A 108 6.94 12.89 -4.76
CA VAL A 108 6.14 12.48 -5.92
C VAL A 108 4.92 13.39 -6.06
N ASP A 109 4.90 14.20 -7.12
CA ASP A 109 3.76 15.08 -7.43
C ASP A 109 2.50 14.33 -7.89
N ASP A 110 2.65 13.17 -8.55
CA ASP A 110 1.53 12.33 -9.03
C ASP A 110 1.78 10.83 -8.72
N PRO A 111 1.35 10.33 -7.54
CA PRO A 111 1.60 8.95 -7.13
C PRO A 111 0.79 7.92 -7.94
N ALA A 112 -0.20 8.37 -8.70
CA ALA A 112 -1.07 7.56 -9.53
C ALA A 112 -0.69 7.57 -11.03
N GLY A 113 0.37 8.30 -11.39
CA GLY A 113 0.88 8.39 -12.76
C GLY A 113 1.19 7.00 -13.31
N PRO A 114 1.10 6.79 -14.64
CA PRO A 114 1.10 5.46 -15.22
C PRO A 114 2.35 4.74 -14.76
N ALA A 115 2.14 3.70 -13.96
CA ALA A 115 3.18 2.75 -13.58
C ALA A 115 4.02 2.47 -14.82
N GLY A 116 5.30 2.83 -14.74
CA GLY A 116 6.22 2.85 -15.87
C GLY A 116 5.94 1.69 -16.81
N GLU A 117 5.69 2.03 -18.08
CA GLU A 117 5.78 1.05 -19.14
C GLU A 117 7.21 0.54 -19.11
N VAL A 118 7.40 -0.61 -18.46
CA VAL A 118 8.68 -1.30 -18.33
C VAL A 118 9.29 -1.47 -19.72
N PRO A 119 10.43 -0.83 -20.03
CA PRO A 119 11.27 -1.36 -21.09
C PRO A 119 11.75 -2.72 -20.58
N CYS A 120 11.24 -3.79 -21.18
CA CYS A 120 11.76 -5.14 -21.01
C CYS A 120 13.26 -5.17 -21.33
N GLU A 121 14.14 -4.84 -20.38
CA GLU A 121 15.52 -5.29 -20.42
C GLU A 121 15.52 -6.75 -19.96
N THR A 122 15.33 -7.62 -20.95
CA THR A 122 15.60 -9.04 -20.85
C THR A 122 17.01 -9.26 -20.31
N ARG A 123 17.16 -9.54 -19.02
CA ARG A 123 18.35 -10.20 -18.48
C ARG A 123 18.18 -11.70 -18.68
N PRO A 124 18.84 -12.35 -19.66
CA PRO A 124 18.79 -13.80 -19.75
C PRO A 124 19.46 -14.42 -18.50
N PRO A 125 18.97 -15.56 -17.98
CA PRO A 125 19.67 -16.28 -16.94
C PRO A 125 21.02 -16.76 -17.50
N SER A 126 22.10 -16.27 -16.89
CA SER A 126 23.46 -16.72 -17.19
C SER A 126 23.57 -18.21 -16.86
N ARG A 127 23.58 -19.07 -17.89
CA ARG A 127 23.99 -20.47 -17.83
C ARG A 127 24.77 -20.83 -19.08
N ALA A 128 26.09 -20.97 -18.92
CA ALA A 128 26.92 -21.94 -19.62
C ALA A 128 28.10 -22.31 -18.71
#